data_AF-A0A3L7PQ15-F1
#
_entry.id   AF-A0A3L7PQ15-F1
#
_cell.length_a   1.000
_cell.length_b   1.000
_cell.length_c   1.000
_cell.angle_alpha   90.00
_cell.angle_beta   90.00
_cell.angle_gamma   90.00
#
_symmetry.space_group_name_H-M   'P 1'
#
loop_
_entity.id
_entity.type
_entity.pdbx_description
1 polymer ?
#
loop_
_entity_poly.entity_id
_entity_poly.type
_entity_poly.pdbx_seq_one_letter_code
_entity_poly.pdbx_strand_id
1 'polypeptide(L)'
;MPTIAKWAATSAFERVETAAVQLRLRVDIGAKTGWSVKLVPAKSLAKAGVSVKPNGAIEFGGAAISARASIEGTNVVINGSAAGLVPEALQLALRDAKDATDAKLDPVVALQRALERCTVEVFDKSGASLGFAQMRAKSTKPVAIGVEGGATLADFGDSPLDVQVTSLSVPDIATVRVAALQIETMNVADSLTISVNRALQKSATILNATTPSASVISMQRAALAKQQTELSAIKKSCTAVLAVSKGAARSVDFDTDLQAVQNALLPEEQAKFLGAGGKSSLISDKSIMRAMAESITPRIDSELIRISKQLVDANAASKGKGSATQWRIRVSNEDGIVLLESAITPRVSK
;
A
#
# COMPACT_ATOMS: atom_id res chain seq x y z
N MET A 1 3.13 15.18 -10.87
CA MET A 1 3.82 16.45 -11.17
C MET A 1 5.32 16.25 -11.09
N PRO A 2 6.12 16.89 -11.95
CA PRO A 2 7.57 16.80 -11.89
C PRO A 2 8.10 17.46 -10.60
N THR A 3 9.06 16.81 -9.94
CA THR A 3 9.77 17.34 -8.77
C THR A 3 11.01 18.08 -9.28
N ILE A 4 11.10 19.38 -9.03
CA ILE A 4 12.15 20.25 -9.62
C ILE A 4 13.51 20.03 -8.93
N ALA A 5 13.55 19.72 -7.63
CA ALA A 5 14.79 19.51 -6.90
C ALA A 5 14.60 18.60 -5.68
N LYS A 6 15.66 17.87 -5.31
CA LYS A 6 15.76 17.05 -4.10
C LYS A 6 16.69 17.74 -3.10
N TRP A 7 16.28 17.82 -1.84
CA TRP A 7 17.11 18.40 -0.80
C TRP A 7 18.04 17.33 -0.24
N ALA A 8 19.35 17.53 -0.37
CA ALA A 8 20.32 16.82 0.45
C ALA A 8 20.47 17.58 1.77
N ALA A 9 20.59 16.85 2.87
CA ALA A 9 20.75 17.40 4.23
C ALA A 9 22.14 18.06 4.43
N THR A 10 22.45 19.08 3.64
CA THR A 10 23.62 19.96 3.80
C THR A 10 23.17 21.40 4.01
N SER A 11 22.00 21.60 4.63
CA SER A 11 21.56 22.90 5.16
C SER A 11 22.44 23.24 6.36
N ALA A 12 23.34 24.21 6.21
CA ALA A 12 24.00 24.83 7.36
C ALA A 12 22.97 25.68 8.11
N PHE A 13 22.71 25.34 9.37
CA PHE A 13 21.82 26.07 10.27
C PHE A 13 22.64 27.20 10.91
N GLU A 14 22.42 28.45 10.50
CA GLU A 14 23.13 29.59 11.10
C GLU A 14 22.29 30.22 12.22
N ARG A 15 22.70 30.00 13.48
CA ARG A 15 22.11 30.67 14.62
C ARG A 15 22.66 32.10 14.70
N VAL A 16 21.86 33.09 14.31
CA VAL A 16 22.21 34.50 14.48
C VAL A 16 21.90 34.93 15.92
N GLU A 17 22.85 35.59 16.59
CA GLU A 17 22.79 35.85 18.03
C GLU A 17 21.68 36.83 18.45
N THR A 18 21.05 36.42 19.56
CA THR A 18 20.10 37.11 20.45
C THR A 18 18.61 37.19 20.04
N ALA A 19 17.79 36.56 20.89
CA ALA A 19 16.33 36.47 20.94
C ALA A 19 15.57 35.72 19.81
N ALA A 20 16.01 35.80 18.55
CA ALA A 20 15.36 35.09 17.44
C ALA A 20 16.37 34.27 16.63
N VAL A 21 16.10 32.97 16.45
CA VAL A 21 16.92 32.13 15.58
C VAL A 21 16.41 32.26 14.15
N GLN A 22 17.25 32.80 13.27
CA GLN A 22 16.96 32.81 11.84
C GLN A 22 17.39 31.48 11.20
N LEU A 23 16.54 30.90 10.37
CA LEU A 23 16.88 29.71 9.58
C LEU A 23 17.03 30.11 8.13
N ARG A 24 18.18 29.86 7.51
CA ARG A 24 18.36 30.06 6.08
C ARG A 24 18.64 28.75 5.37
N LEU A 25 17.73 28.35 4.50
CA LEU A 25 17.98 27.24 3.56
C LEU A 25 18.18 27.82 2.16
N ARG A 26 19.23 27.39 1.46
CA ARG A 26 19.49 27.76 0.05
C ARG A 26 19.57 26.51 -0.82
N VAL A 27 18.84 26.50 -1.93
CA VAL A 27 18.83 25.40 -2.90
C VAL A 27 18.91 25.94 -4.31
N ASP A 28 19.92 25.53 -5.08
CA ASP A 28 19.99 25.87 -6.49
C ASP A 28 18.93 25.10 -7.27
N ILE A 29 18.03 25.83 -7.93
CA ILE A 29 16.99 25.28 -8.79
C ILE A 29 17.17 25.75 -10.25
N GLY A 30 18.28 26.42 -10.56
CA GLY A 30 18.47 27.08 -11.83
C GLY A 30 17.42 28.17 -12.08
N ALA A 31 17.03 28.90 -11.04
CA ALA A 31 15.97 29.90 -11.14
C ALA A 31 16.32 30.97 -12.18
N LYS A 32 15.31 31.39 -12.94
CA LYS A 32 15.44 32.45 -13.95
C LYS A 32 14.80 33.73 -13.46
N THR A 33 15.23 34.87 -14.01
CA THR A 33 14.64 36.18 -13.73
C THR A 33 13.13 36.16 -13.92
N GLY A 34 12.40 36.69 -12.93
CA GLY A 34 10.94 36.75 -12.94
C GLY A 34 10.25 35.50 -12.39
N TRP A 35 10.98 34.45 -12.01
CA TRP A 35 10.38 33.34 -11.26
C TRP A 35 9.99 33.79 -9.85
N SER A 36 9.01 33.11 -9.27
CA SER A 36 8.59 33.33 -7.89
C SER A 36 8.37 31.99 -7.18
N VAL A 37 8.30 32.03 -5.85
CA VAL A 37 8.07 30.84 -5.02
C VAL A 37 7.03 31.11 -3.96
N LYS A 38 6.32 30.05 -3.57
CA LYS A 38 5.37 30.06 -2.47
C LYS A 38 5.67 28.91 -1.52
N LEU A 39 5.79 29.22 -0.24
CA LEU A 39 5.84 28.20 0.81
C LEU A 39 4.41 27.70 1.05
N VAL A 40 4.23 26.39 1.03
CA VAL A 40 2.93 25.71 1.16
C VAL A 40 3.01 24.76 2.36
N PRO A 41 2.28 25.04 3.46
CA PRO A 41 2.27 24.16 4.63
C PRO A 41 1.43 22.92 4.35
N ALA A 42 1.82 21.79 4.96
CA ALA A 42 0.99 20.58 5.01
C ALA A 42 -0.39 20.86 5.60
N LYS A 43 -1.42 20.12 5.18
CA LYS A 43 -2.78 20.24 5.75
C LYS A 43 -2.80 19.98 7.25
N SER A 44 -1.94 19.09 7.76
CA SER A 44 -1.80 18.81 9.19
C SER A 44 -1.40 20.05 9.99
N LEU A 45 -0.58 20.92 9.41
CA LEU A 45 -0.15 22.17 10.04
C LEU A 45 -1.29 23.19 10.09
N ALA A 46 -2.15 23.26 9.07
CA ALA A 46 -3.29 24.18 9.10
C ALA A 46 -4.21 23.94 10.32
N LYS A 47 -4.38 22.67 10.72
CA LYS A 47 -5.14 22.30 11.93
C LYS A 47 -4.47 22.75 13.23
N ALA A 48 -3.16 22.99 13.22
CA ALA A 48 -2.40 23.48 14.36
C ALA A 48 -2.38 25.03 14.47
N GLY A 49 -3.20 25.72 13.65
CA GLY A 49 -3.27 27.19 13.65
C GLY A 49 -2.23 27.86 12.74
N VAL A 50 -1.57 27.09 11.88
CA VAL A 50 -0.59 27.63 10.92
C VAL A 50 -1.31 28.41 9.82
N SER A 51 -0.89 29.65 9.58
CA SER A 51 -1.52 30.54 8.61
C SER A 51 -0.52 31.05 7.56
N VAL A 52 -0.98 31.16 6.31
CA VAL A 52 -0.20 31.78 5.22
C VAL A 52 -0.68 33.21 5.04
N LYS A 53 0.23 34.18 5.20
CA LYS A 53 -0.05 35.60 5.03
C LYS A 53 -0.06 36.02 3.56
N PRO A 54 -0.70 37.15 3.21
CA PRO A 54 -0.73 37.66 1.82
C PRO A 54 0.65 37.90 1.20
N ASN A 55 1.67 38.20 2.02
CA ASN A 55 3.05 38.41 1.57
C ASN A 55 3.85 37.10 1.37
N GLY A 56 3.20 35.94 1.53
CA GLY A 56 3.82 34.62 1.38
C GLY A 56 4.57 34.11 2.61
N ALA A 57 4.56 34.85 3.72
CA ALA A 57 5.07 34.36 4.99
C ALA A 57 4.10 33.35 5.63
N ILE A 58 4.63 32.28 6.21
CA ILE A 58 3.89 31.34 7.04
C ILE A 58 4.15 31.67 8.50
N GLU A 59 3.09 31.76 9.29
CA GLU A 59 3.16 31.83 10.75
C GLU A 59 2.69 30.49 11.32
N PHE A 60 3.57 29.81 12.06
CA PHE A 60 3.28 28.51 12.63
C PHE A 60 2.62 28.60 14.02
N GLY A 61 2.88 29.69 14.74
CA GLY A 61 2.40 29.93 16.09
C GLY A 61 2.27 31.41 16.41
N GLY A 62 1.81 32.20 15.43
CA GLY A 62 1.93 33.66 15.41
C GLY A 62 3.29 34.13 14.89
N ALA A 63 3.55 35.44 14.98
CA ALA A 63 4.76 36.07 14.41
C ALA A 63 6.09 35.54 15.00
N ALA A 64 6.04 34.95 16.20
CA ALA A 64 7.21 34.43 16.91
C ALA A 64 7.84 33.19 16.24
N ILE A 65 7.05 32.39 15.52
CA ILE A 65 7.53 31.24 14.74
C ILE A 65 7.01 31.39 13.32
N SER A 66 7.87 31.83 12.40
CA SER A 66 7.48 32.14 11.03
C SER A 66 8.55 31.74 10.01
N ALA A 67 8.15 31.61 8.74
CA ALA A 67 9.09 31.42 7.64
C ALA A 67 8.58 32.00 6.32
N ARG A 68 9.50 32.34 5.43
CA ARG A 68 9.19 32.85 4.09
C ARG A 68 10.16 32.26 3.07
N ALA A 69 9.63 31.83 1.93
CA ALA A 69 10.42 31.46 0.77
C ALA A 69 10.58 32.65 -0.19
N SER A 70 11.74 32.73 -0.83
CA SER A 70 12.10 33.74 -1.82
C SER A 70 13.09 33.16 -2.85
N ILE A 71 13.33 33.88 -3.94
CA ILE A 71 14.38 33.53 -4.91
C ILE A 71 15.54 34.52 -4.76
N GLU A 72 16.76 34.00 -4.69
CA GLU A 72 18.00 34.77 -4.69
C GLU A 72 18.99 34.20 -5.71
N GLY A 73 19.20 34.94 -6.80
CA GLY A 73 19.98 34.45 -7.94
C GLY A 73 19.30 33.23 -8.57
N THR A 74 20.02 32.11 -8.67
CA THR A 74 19.48 30.83 -9.16
C THR A 74 18.84 29.98 -8.05
N ASN A 75 18.87 30.45 -6.81
CA ASN A 75 18.49 29.66 -5.65
C ASN A 75 17.11 30.00 -5.10
N VAL A 76 16.40 29.01 -4.57
CA VAL A 76 15.34 29.22 -3.57
C VAL A 76 16.00 29.43 -2.21
N VAL A 77 15.55 30.46 -1.50
CA VAL A 77 15.97 30.76 -0.14
C VAL A 77 14.78 30.80 0.81
N ILE A 78 14.82 30.02 1.88
CA ILE A 78 13.82 30.03 2.95
C ILE A 78 14.42 30.67 4.17
N ASN A 79 13.83 31.78 4.61
CA ASN A 79 14.19 32.50 5.82
C ASN A 79 13.13 32.24 6.90
N GLY A 80 13.51 31.55 7.96
CA GLY A 80 12.68 31.30 9.15
C GLY A 80 13.08 32.19 10.32
N SER A 81 12.19 32.38 11.28
CA SER A 81 12.43 33.04 12.56
C SER A 81 11.71 32.28 13.67
N ALA A 82 12.42 31.91 14.74
CA ALA A 82 11.86 31.23 15.89
C ALA A 82 12.23 31.93 17.21
N ALA A 83 11.21 32.29 17.99
CA ALA A 83 11.31 32.88 19.32
C ALA A 83 10.13 32.44 20.20
N GLY A 84 10.28 32.56 21.51
CA GLY A 84 9.19 32.34 22.47
C GLY A 84 8.78 30.87 22.68
N LEU A 85 7.59 30.67 23.24
CA LEU A 85 7.04 29.35 23.53
C LEU A 85 6.31 28.77 22.32
N VAL A 86 6.48 27.47 22.08
CA VAL A 86 5.76 26.74 21.02
C VAL A 86 4.33 26.47 21.47
N PRO A 87 3.29 26.90 20.71
CA PRO A 87 1.90 26.63 21.06
C PRO A 87 1.62 25.14 21.17
N GLU A 88 0.74 24.74 22.09
CA GLU A 88 0.46 23.34 22.39
C GLU A 88 -0.07 22.56 21.16
N ALA A 89 -0.96 23.17 20.38
CA ALA A 89 -1.46 22.57 19.14
C ALA A 89 -0.34 22.32 18.12
N LEU A 90 0.64 23.24 18.04
CA LEU A 90 1.82 23.08 17.19
C LEU A 90 2.77 22.04 17.74
N GLN A 91 2.95 21.97 19.07
CA GLN A 91 3.74 20.91 19.69
C GLN A 91 3.17 19.53 19.40
N LEU A 92 1.86 19.35 19.56
CA LEU A 92 1.20 18.09 19.25
C LEU A 92 1.34 17.72 17.77
N ALA A 93 1.23 18.70 16.87
CA ALA A 93 1.41 18.46 15.45
C ALA A 93 2.86 18.05 15.13
N LEU A 94 3.86 18.71 15.70
CA LEU A 94 5.28 18.57 15.35
C LEU A 94 6.07 17.58 16.19
N ARG A 95 5.46 16.98 17.21
CA ARG A 95 6.10 16.01 18.08
C ARG A 95 6.59 14.82 17.24
N ASP A 96 7.73 14.30 17.64
CA ASP A 96 8.29 13.07 17.11
C ASP A 96 8.17 11.97 18.17
N ALA A 97 8.12 10.74 17.68
CA ALA A 97 8.20 9.50 18.45
C ALA A 97 9.28 9.42 19.54
N LYS A 98 10.36 10.18 19.36
CA LYS A 98 11.53 10.17 20.23
C LYS A 98 11.44 11.20 21.35
N ASP A 99 10.49 12.12 21.27
CA ASP A 99 10.29 13.13 22.31
C ASP A 99 9.56 12.50 23.50
N ALA A 100 9.97 12.87 24.72
CA ALA A 100 9.24 12.47 25.91
C ALA A 100 7.83 13.10 25.92
N THR A 101 6.83 12.37 26.45
CA THR A 101 5.41 12.77 26.44
C THR A 101 5.16 14.16 27.04
N ASP A 102 6.04 14.64 27.92
CA ASP A 102 5.92 15.93 28.60
C ASP A 102 6.99 16.96 28.19
N ALA A 103 7.91 16.59 27.27
CA ALA A 103 8.94 17.51 26.82
C ALA A 103 8.31 18.58 25.88
N LYS A 104 8.58 19.85 26.20
CA LYS A 104 8.24 20.96 25.30
C LYS A 104 9.28 21.07 24.20
N LEU A 105 8.84 21.21 22.96
CA LEU A 105 9.75 21.44 21.84
C LEU A 105 10.44 22.79 21.99
N ASP A 106 11.76 22.80 21.76
CA ASP A 106 12.50 24.04 21.54
C ASP A 106 11.95 24.74 20.28
N PRO A 107 11.77 26.08 20.28
CA PRO A 107 11.16 26.80 19.16
C PRO A 107 11.95 26.68 17.85
N VAL A 108 13.26 26.49 17.90
CA VAL A 108 14.09 26.25 16.70
C VAL A 108 13.81 24.86 16.15
N VAL A 109 13.75 23.86 17.03
CA VAL A 109 13.40 22.48 16.64
C VAL A 109 11.98 22.43 16.07
N ALA A 110 11.03 23.14 16.69
CA ALA A 110 9.67 23.25 16.17
C ALA A 110 9.67 23.91 14.77
N LEU A 111 10.36 25.02 14.58
CA LEU A 111 10.44 25.65 13.26
C LEU A 111 11.05 24.73 12.21
N GLN A 112 12.15 24.02 12.54
CA GLN A 112 12.77 23.05 11.65
C GLN A 112 11.78 21.95 11.24
N ARG A 113 11.10 21.32 12.21
CA ARG A 113 10.13 20.25 11.93
C ARG A 113 8.89 20.74 11.19
N ALA A 114 8.46 21.98 11.43
CA ALA A 114 7.36 22.58 10.70
C ALA A 114 7.73 22.83 9.24
N LEU A 115 8.96 23.31 9.01
CA LEU A 115 9.55 23.49 7.70
C LEU A 115 9.70 22.16 6.96
N GLU A 116 10.15 21.08 7.61
CA GLU A 116 10.20 19.73 7.01
C GLU A 116 8.83 19.20 6.54
N ARG A 117 7.74 19.79 7.04
CA ARG A 117 6.34 19.50 6.65
C ARG A 117 5.77 20.52 5.68
N CYS A 118 6.59 21.41 5.13
CA CYS A 118 6.21 22.32 4.07
C CYS A 118 6.71 21.82 2.71
N THR A 119 6.19 22.44 1.65
CA THR A 119 6.75 22.36 0.28
C THR A 119 6.91 23.77 -0.26
N VAL A 120 7.79 23.92 -1.25
CA VAL A 120 7.91 25.17 -2.00
C VAL A 120 7.40 24.92 -3.41
N GLU A 121 6.33 25.63 -3.78
CA GLU A 121 5.87 25.66 -5.17
C GLU A 121 6.62 26.76 -5.92
N VAL A 122 7.11 26.43 -7.12
CA VAL A 122 7.87 27.36 -7.98
C VAL A 122 6.98 27.77 -9.15
N PHE A 123 6.96 29.06 -9.45
CA PHE A 123 6.19 29.64 -10.55
C PHE A 123 7.10 30.34 -11.53
N ASP A 124 6.79 30.24 -12.82
CA ASP A 124 7.45 31.04 -13.84
C ASP A 124 6.95 32.49 -13.86
N LYS A 125 7.53 33.31 -14.75
CA LYS A 125 7.17 34.72 -14.92
C LYS A 125 5.71 34.97 -15.34
N SER A 126 5.03 33.96 -15.88
CA SER A 126 3.61 34.04 -16.26
C SER A 126 2.68 33.63 -15.11
N GLY A 127 3.24 33.19 -13.98
CA GLY A 127 2.49 32.64 -12.85
C GLY A 127 2.13 31.17 -13.01
N ALA A 128 2.66 30.47 -14.03
CA ALA A 128 2.42 29.04 -14.19
C ALA A 128 3.29 28.24 -13.21
N SER A 129 2.67 27.26 -12.54
CA SER A 129 3.38 26.35 -11.64
C SER A 129 4.35 25.46 -12.42
N LEU A 130 5.63 25.54 -12.09
CA LEU A 130 6.69 24.70 -12.65
C LEU A 130 6.80 23.37 -11.90
N GLY A 131 6.26 23.29 -10.68
CA GLY A 131 6.34 22.13 -9.80
C GLY A 131 6.76 22.47 -8.36
N PHE A 132 7.02 21.42 -7.58
CA PHE A 132 7.28 21.51 -6.14
C PHE A 132 8.71 21.09 -5.80
N ALA A 133 9.32 21.81 -4.87
CA ALA A 133 10.51 21.42 -4.13
C ALA A 133 10.09 21.00 -2.71
N GLN A 134 10.48 19.81 -2.28
CA GLN A 134 10.06 19.24 -1.00
C GLN A 134 11.08 19.50 0.08
N MET A 135 10.61 19.85 1.30
CA MET A 135 11.54 20.21 2.36
C MET A 135 12.28 19.05 3.02
N ARG A 136 11.75 17.84 2.82
CA ARG A 136 12.22 16.64 3.47
C ARG A 136 13.04 15.80 2.49
N ALA A 137 14.10 15.17 2.99
CA ALA A 137 14.78 14.14 2.23
C ALA A 137 13.83 12.94 2.03
N LYS A 138 13.52 12.64 0.78
CA LYS A 138 12.80 11.41 0.41
C LYS A 138 13.72 10.22 0.67
N SER A 139 13.30 9.30 1.53
CA SER A 139 14.04 8.05 1.70
C SER A 139 13.94 7.23 0.41
N THR A 140 15.08 6.75 -0.06
CA THR A 140 15.19 5.78 -1.16
C THR A 140 15.82 4.47 -0.68
N LYS A 141 15.99 4.31 0.63
CA LYS A 141 16.57 3.09 1.19
C LYS A 141 15.64 1.91 0.88
N PRO A 142 16.17 0.77 0.44
CA PRO A 142 15.37 -0.44 0.23
C PRO A 142 14.61 -0.82 1.50
N VAL A 143 13.39 -1.32 1.34
CA VAL A 143 12.59 -1.88 2.42
C VAL A 143 12.83 -3.38 2.46
N ALA A 144 13.28 -3.90 3.60
CA ALA A 144 13.56 -5.32 3.74
C ALA A 144 12.31 -6.12 4.17
N ILE A 145 12.23 -7.37 3.69
CA ILE A 145 11.22 -8.37 4.09
C ILE A 145 11.66 -8.98 5.45
N GLY A 146 10.80 -8.93 6.49
CA GLY A 146 11.03 -9.53 7.81
C GLY A 146 10.69 -8.64 9.02
N VAL A 147 10.53 -9.28 10.19
CA VAL A 147 10.03 -8.67 11.45
C VAL A 147 10.88 -7.49 11.95
N GLU A 148 12.16 -7.46 11.58
CA GLU A 148 13.13 -6.41 11.96
C GLU A 148 13.52 -5.48 10.79
N GLY A 149 12.97 -5.68 9.59
CA GLY A 149 13.46 -5.08 8.33
C GLY A 149 12.82 -3.74 7.91
N GLY A 150 12.02 -3.12 8.79
CA GLY A 150 11.19 -1.97 8.43
C GLY A 150 11.94 -0.66 8.21
N ALA A 151 11.33 0.25 7.44
CA ALA A 151 11.69 1.67 7.46
C ALA A 151 11.14 2.30 8.74
N THR A 152 11.99 2.96 9.52
CA THR A 152 11.61 3.63 10.77
C THR A 152 10.75 4.88 10.50
N LEU A 153 9.67 5.07 11.27
CA LEU A 153 8.75 6.22 11.14
C LEU A 153 9.35 7.60 11.43
N ALA A 154 10.56 7.68 11.99
CA ALA A 154 11.19 8.97 12.33
C ALA A 154 11.25 9.92 11.11
N ASP A 155 11.39 9.35 9.90
CA ASP A 155 11.47 10.09 8.64
C ASP A 155 10.09 10.36 8.01
N PHE A 156 8.98 10.04 8.69
CA PHE A 156 7.62 10.18 8.15
C PHE A 156 6.72 11.11 8.97
N GLY A 157 7.04 11.37 10.24
CA GLY A 157 6.28 12.29 11.11
C GLY A 157 4.91 11.73 11.51
N ASP A 158 4.08 12.55 12.17
CA ASP A 158 2.87 12.07 12.85
C ASP A 158 1.57 12.15 12.04
N SER A 159 1.57 12.69 10.82
CA SER A 159 0.38 12.80 9.97
C SER A 159 -0.03 11.48 9.29
N PRO A 160 -1.31 11.27 8.96
CA PRO A 160 -1.76 10.09 8.21
C PRO A 160 -0.94 9.86 6.93
N LEU A 161 -0.76 8.58 6.59
CA LEU A 161 0.03 8.15 5.44
C LEU A 161 -0.85 7.40 4.44
N ASP A 162 -0.67 7.69 3.16
CA ASP A 162 -1.17 6.89 2.07
C ASP A 162 -0.04 5.99 1.58
N VAL A 163 -0.23 4.68 1.70
CA VAL A 163 0.75 3.66 1.33
C VAL A 163 0.27 2.96 0.07
N GLN A 164 1.10 3.00 -0.96
CA GLN A 164 0.85 2.40 -2.27
C GLN A 164 1.91 1.35 -2.55
N VAL A 165 1.47 0.16 -2.94
CA VAL A 165 2.35 -0.92 -3.36
C VAL A 165 2.02 -1.29 -4.80
N THR A 166 3.07 -1.37 -5.62
CA THR A 166 2.96 -1.63 -7.06
C THR A 166 3.93 -2.73 -7.46
N SER A 167 3.54 -3.53 -8.44
CA SER A 167 4.39 -4.54 -9.07
C SER A 167 4.40 -4.34 -10.58
N LEU A 168 5.56 -4.56 -11.21
CA LEU A 168 5.66 -4.51 -12.67
C LEU A 168 4.96 -5.70 -13.36
N SER A 169 4.68 -6.79 -12.65
CA SER A 169 4.01 -7.97 -13.23
C SER A 169 2.61 -8.23 -12.70
N VAL A 170 2.13 -7.40 -11.76
CA VAL A 170 0.73 -7.37 -11.34
C VAL A 170 0.29 -5.90 -11.42
N PRO A 171 -0.47 -5.50 -12.45
CA PRO A 171 -0.83 -4.10 -12.68
C PRO A 171 -1.77 -3.50 -11.62
N ASP A 172 -2.27 -4.31 -10.69
CA ASP A 172 -3.12 -3.83 -9.60
C ASP A 172 -2.32 -3.02 -8.58
N ILE A 173 -2.80 -1.82 -8.30
CA ILE A 173 -2.26 -0.90 -7.30
C ILE A 173 -3.06 -1.09 -6.01
N ALA A 174 -2.42 -1.64 -4.98
CA ALA A 174 -3.01 -1.65 -3.64
C ALA A 174 -2.67 -0.31 -2.95
N THR A 175 -3.69 0.48 -2.61
CA THR A 175 -3.54 1.71 -1.82
C THR A 175 -4.27 1.54 -0.49
N VAL A 176 -3.57 1.79 0.62
CA VAL A 176 -4.16 1.82 1.95
C VAL A 176 -3.79 3.13 2.65
N ARG A 177 -4.81 3.77 3.22
CA ARG A 177 -4.63 4.95 4.05
C ARG A 177 -4.52 4.51 5.51
N VAL A 178 -3.47 4.96 6.18
CA VAL A 178 -3.15 4.60 7.55
C VAL A 178 -3.20 5.86 8.41
N ALA A 179 -4.14 5.93 9.35
CA ALA A 179 -4.23 7.07 10.24
C ALA A 179 -3.11 7.07 11.29
N ALA A 180 -2.97 8.20 11.99
CA ALA A 180 -2.06 8.30 13.13
C ALA A 180 -2.46 7.31 14.24
N LEU A 181 -1.46 6.74 14.93
CA LEU A 181 -1.66 5.84 16.07
C LEU A 181 -2.44 4.53 15.77
N GLN A 182 -2.54 4.13 14.50
CA GLN A 182 -3.25 2.93 14.08
C GLN A 182 -2.28 1.86 13.54
N ILE A 183 -2.76 0.62 13.46
CA ILE A 183 -2.04 -0.46 12.76
C ILE A 183 -2.94 -0.88 11.61
N GLU A 184 -2.42 -0.77 10.39
CA GLU A 184 -3.12 -1.24 9.19
C GLU A 184 -2.32 -2.35 8.54
N THR A 185 -3.02 -3.40 8.08
CA THR A 185 -2.40 -4.52 7.38
C THR A 185 -3.07 -4.70 6.04
N MET A 186 -2.26 -4.70 4.98
CA MET A 186 -2.71 -4.83 3.60
C MET A 186 -2.14 -6.11 2.99
N ASN A 187 -3.02 -6.96 2.48
CA ASN A 187 -2.64 -8.12 1.69
C ASN A 187 -2.56 -7.67 0.23
N VAL A 188 -1.33 -7.46 -0.26
CA VAL A 188 -1.08 -6.94 -1.61
C VAL A 188 -1.19 -8.06 -2.64
N ALA A 189 -0.73 -9.26 -2.27
CA ALA A 189 -0.87 -10.49 -3.02
C ALA A 189 -0.80 -11.69 -2.05
N ASP A 190 -1.13 -12.89 -2.53
CA ASP A 190 -1.02 -14.15 -1.76
C ASP A 190 0.38 -14.39 -1.16
N SER A 191 1.40 -13.69 -1.67
CA SER A 191 2.80 -13.80 -1.26
C SER A 191 3.37 -12.56 -0.55
N LEU A 192 2.58 -11.49 -0.34
CA LEU A 192 3.06 -10.25 0.26
C LEU A 192 1.98 -9.59 1.13
N THR A 193 2.17 -9.67 2.44
CA THR A 193 1.46 -8.85 3.41
C THR A 193 2.35 -7.67 3.80
N ILE A 194 1.77 -6.47 3.86
CA ILE A 194 2.43 -5.27 4.34
C ILE A 194 1.67 -4.78 5.57
N SER A 195 2.37 -4.64 6.69
CA SER A 195 1.79 -4.05 7.91
C SER A 195 2.45 -2.72 8.22
N VAL A 196 1.62 -1.68 8.32
CA VAL A 196 1.98 -0.33 8.71
C VAL A 196 1.57 -0.10 10.15
N ASN A 197 2.53 -0.17 11.06
CA ASN A 197 2.30 0.13 12.48
C ASN A 197 2.64 1.60 12.76
N ARG A 198 1.61 2.38 13.10
CA ARG A 198 1.69 3.77 13.55
C ARG A 198 1.37 3.96 15.03
N ALA A 199 0.99 2.89 15.75
CA ALA A 199 0.59 2.89 17.15
C ALA A 199 1.76 2.89 18.14
N LEU A 200 2.90 2.27 17.79
CA LEU A 200 4.08 2.21 18.66
C LEU A 200 5.23 3.02 18.05
N GLN A 201 5.25 4.32 18.30
CA GLN A 201 6.22 5.29 17.77
C GLN A 201 7.72 4.86 17.90
N LYS A 202 8.11 4.13 18.96
CA LYS A 202 9.50 3.64 19.16
C LYS A 202 9.90 2.40 18.35
N SER A 203 8.92 1.65 17.83
CA SER A 203 9.13 0.39 17.10
C SER A 203 8.21 0.30 15.87
N ALA A 204 7.96 1.46 15.28
CA ALA A 204 6.96 1.62 14.25
C ALA A 204 7.51 1.12 12.91
N THR A 205 7.45 -0.19 12.71
CA THR A 205 7.72 -0.85 11.44
C THR A 205 6.58 -0.45 10.50
N ILE A 206 6.85 0.45 9.55
CA ILE A 206 5.85 0.77 8.50
C ILE A 206 5.63 -0.48 7.64
N LEU A 207 6.60 -1.37 7.55
CA LEU A 207 6.65 -2.38 6.49
C LEU A 207 7.33 -3.64 7.02
N ASN A 208 6.56 -4.53 7.62
CA ASN A 208 6.94 -5.93 7.56
C ASN A 208 6.32 -6.50 6.28
N ALA A 209 7.16 -6.75 5.29
CA ALA A 209 6.82 -7.62 4.20
C ALA A 209 7.09 -9.05 4.67
N THR A 210 6.08 -9.90 4.70
CA THR A 210 6.25 -11.34 4.93
C THR A 210 5.77 -12.10 3.71
N THR A 211 6.61 -13.02 3.23
CA THR A 211 6.15 -14.12 2.39
C THR A 211 5.57 -15.20 3.30
N PRO A 212 4.45 -15.86 2.96
CA PRO A 212 3.98 -17.01 3.71
C PRO A 212 5.11 -18.03 3.84
N SER A 213 5.18 -18.72 4.98
CA SER A 213 6.21 -19.75 5.17
C SER A 213 6.09 -20.84 4.11
N ALA A 214 7.20 -21.52 3.79
CA ALA A 214 7.18 -22.65 2.86
C ALA A 214 6.17 -23.73 3.27
N SER A 215 5.92 -23.90 4.58
CA SER A 215 4.88 -24.79 5.10
C SER A 215 3.46 -24.34 4.72
N VAL A 216 3.15 -23.04 4.82
CA VAL A 216 1.84 -22.49 4.44
C VAL A 216 1.62 -22.61 2.93
N ILE A 217 2.63 -22.28 2.12
CA ILE A 217 2.56 -22.43 0.65
C ILE A 217 2.36 -23.91 0.27
N SER A 218 3.06 -24.83 0.95
CA SER A 218 2.92 -26.27 0.72
C SER A 218 1.51 -26.77 1.07
N MET A 219 0.95 -26.35 2.20
CA MET A 219 -0.42 -26.70 2.60
C MET A 219 -1.45 -26.17 1.60
N GLN A 220 -1.31 -24.92 1.16
CA GLN A 220 -2.21 -24.32 0.17
C GLN A 220 -2.15 -25.05 -1.17
N ARG A 221 -0.94 -25.40 -1.65
CA ARG A 221 -0.76 -26.20 -2.87
C ARG A 221 -1.42 -27.58 -2.76
N ALA A 222 -1.24 -28.25 -1.63
CA ALA A 222 -1.85 -29.56 -1.40
C ALA A 222 -3.39 -29.47 -1.38
N ALA A 223 -3.96 -28.44 -0.74
CA ALA A 223 -5.39 -28.21 -0.72
C ALA A 223 -5.95 -27.92 -2.12
N LEU A 224 -5.31 -27.02 -2.89
CA LEU A 224 -5.72 -26.70 -4.26
C LEU A 224 -5.59 -27.91 -5.20
N ALA A 225 -4.52 -28.71 -5.07
CA ALA A 225 -4.32 -29.92 -5.86
C ALA A 225 -5.39 -30.97 -5.55
N LYS A 226 -5.77 -31.11 -4.28
CA LYS A 226 -6.87 -31.98 -3.86
C LYS A 226 -8.20 -31.52 -4.47
N GLN A 227 -8.53 -30.22 -4.38
CA GLN A 227 -9.74 -29.66 -4.99
C GLN A 227 -9.77 -29.84 -6.51
N GLN A 228 -8.64 -29.64 -7.20
CA GLN A 228 -8.53 -29.85 -8.64
C GLN A 228 -8.79 -31.33 -9.01
N THR A 229 -8.29 -32.25 -8.20
CA THR A 229 -8.49 -33.70 -8.38
C THR A 229 -9.96 -34.08 -8.19
N GLU A 230 -10.60 -33.58 -7.13
CA GLU A 230 -12.01 -33.82 -6.84
C GLU A 230 -12.93 -33.28 -7.95
N LEU A 231 -12.70 -32.04 -8.40
CA LEU A 231 -13.47 -31.46 -9.50
C LEU A 231 -13.25 -32.18 -10.84
N SER A 232 -12.03 -32.64 -11.11
CA SER A 232 -11.72 -33.41 -12.32
C SER A 232 -12.42 -34.78 -12.31
N ALA A 233 -12.52 -35.41 -11.13
CA ALA A 233 -13.28 -36.64 -10.96
C ALA A 233 -14.77 -36.42 -11.23
N ILE A 234 -15.37 -35.36 -10.66
CA ILE A 234 -16.78 -35.00 -10.91
C ILE A 234 -17.01 -34.75 -12.40
N LYS A 235 -16.13 -34.00 -13.08
CA LYS A 235 -16.22 -33.78 -14.54
C LYS A 235 -16.21 -35.07 -15.35
N LYS A 236 -15.37 -36.03 -14.95
CA LYS A 236 -15.33 -37.37 -15.57
C LYS A 236 -16.66 -38.10 -15.37
N SER A 237 -17.21 -38.06 -14.16
CA SER A 237 -18.52 -38.64 -13.86
C SER A 237 -19.65 -37.96 -14.65
N CYS A 238 -19.64 -36.63 -14.81
CA CYS A 238 -20.57 -35.93 -15.71
C CYS A 238 -20.51 -36.47 -17.13
N THR A 239 -19.29 -36.70 -17.65
CA THR A 239 -19.07 -37.20 -19.01
C THR A 239 -19.61 -38.63 -19.17
N ALA A 240 -19.38 -39.49 -18.18
CA ALA A 240 -19.91 -40.86 -18.16
C ALA A 240 -21.45 -40.88 -18.12
N VAL A 241 -22.06 -40.05 -17.26
CA VAL A 241 -23.52 -39.91 -17.15
C VAL A 241 -24.13 -39.36 -18.45
N LEU A 242 -23.52 -38.35 -19.04
CA LEU A 242 -23.90 -37.80 -20.35
C LEU A 242 -23.84 -38.84 -21.46
N ALA A 243 -22.78 -39.66 -21.51
CA ALA A 243 -22.63 -40.70 -22.52
C ALA A 243 -23.74 -41.76 -22.44
N VAL A 244 -24.05 -42.26 -21.23
CA VAL A 244 -25.15 -43.21 -21.03
C VAL A 244 -26.51 -42.59 -21.32
N SER A 245 -26.72 -41.32 -20.96
CA SER A 245 -27.94 -40.56 -21.32
C SER A 245 -28.14 -40.44 -22.85
N LYS A 246 -27.06 -40.54 -23.63
CA LYS A 246 -27.06 -40.51 -25.10
C LYS A 246 -27.12 -41.91 -25.73
N GLY A 247 -27.13 -42.97 -24.93
CA GLY A 247 -27.30 -44.35 -25.38
C GLY A 247 -26.04 -45.22 -25.31
N ALA A 248 -24.94 -44.75 -24.72
CA ALA A 248 -23.79 -45.62 -24.45
C ALA A 248 -24.12 -46.72 -23.42
N ALA A 249 -23.39 -47.83 -23.48
CA ALA A 249 -23.49 -48.91 -22.50
C ALA A 249 -23.03 -48.43 -21.10
N ARG A 250 -23.68 -48.92 -20.05
CA ARG A 250 -23.31 -48.61 -18.67
C ARG A 250 -22.01 -49.33 -18.30
N SER A 251 -21.05 -48.59 -17.75
CA SER A 251 -19.87 -49.17 -17.11
C SER A 251 -20.24 -49.79 -15.76
N VAL A 252 -19.33 -50.61 -15.21
CA VAL A 252 -19.47 -51.19 -13.87
C VAL A 252 -19.54 -50.10 -12.79
N ASP A 253 -18.87 -48.96 -13.01
CA ASP A 253 -18.81 -47.85 -12.06
C ASP A 253 -19.93 -46.82 -12.24
N PHE A 254 -20.86 -47.05 -13.18
CA PHE A 254 -21.86 -46.05 -13.58
C PHE A 254 -22.71 -45.52 -12.42
N ASP A 255 -23.12 -46.39 -11.50
CA ASP A 255 -23.95 -45.97 -10.36
C ASP A 255 -23.14 -45.07 -9.40
N THR A 256 -21.83 -45.28 -9.30
CA THR A 256 -20.92 -44.39 -8.55
C THR A 256 -20.77 -43.04 -9.24
N ASP A 257 -20.63 -43.02 -10.58
CA ASP A 257 -20.57 -41.79 -11.36
C ASP A 257 -21.88 -40.99 -11.27
N LEU A 258 -23.02 -41.67 -11.35
CA LEU A 258 -24.33 -41.05 -11.21
C LEU A 258 -24.52 -40.46 -9.81
N GLN A 259 -24.09 -41.17 -8.76
CA GLN A 259 -24.13 -40.66 -7.40
C GLN A 259 -23.25 -39.42 -7.22
N ALA A 260 -22.06 -39.40 -7.81
CA ALA A 260 -21.17 -38.25 -7.76
C ALA A 260 -21.80 -37.02 -8.43
N VAL A 261 -22.45 -37.19 -9.58
CA VAL A 261 -23.21 -36.12 -10.27
C VAL A 261 -24.36 -35.60 -9.41
N GLN A 262 -25.13 -36.50 -8.78
CA GLN A 262 -26.24 -36.11 -7.91
C GLN A 262 -25.77 -35.32 -6.68
N ASN A 263 -24.68 -35.76 -6.04
CA ASN A 263 -24.10 -35.08 -4.89
C ASN A 263 -23.53 -33.70 -5.23
N ALA A 264 -23.14 -33.48 -6.49
CA ALA A 264 -22.59 -32.22 -6.96
C ALA A 264 -23.66 -31.16 -7.28
N LEU A 265 -24.95 -31.53 -7.30
CA LEU A 265 -26.06 -30.59 -7.53
C LEU A 265 -26.25 -29.64 -6.34
N LEU A 266 -26.59 -28.39 -6.63
CA LEU A 266 -27.02 -27.43 -5.61
C LEU A 266 -28.39 -27.82 -5.04
N PRO A 267 -28.75 -27.37 -3.83
CA PRO A 267 -30.03 -27.72 -3.20
C PRO A 267 -31.25 -27.45 -4.09
N GLU A 268 -31.25 -26.35 -4.85
CA GLU A 268 -32.30 -26.01 -5.81
C GLU A 268 -32.32 -26.93 -7.05
N GLU A 269 -31.15 -27.37 -7.52
CA GLU A 269 -31.02 -28.33 -8.63
C GLU A 269 -31.46 -29.73 -8.17
N GLN A 270 -31.12 -30.12 -6.94
CA GLN A 270 -31.58 -31.36 -6.31
C GLN A 270 -33.10 -31.36 -6.17
N ALA A 271 -33.70 -30.28 -5.67
CA ALA A 271 -35.15 -30.17 -5.57
C ALA A 271 -35.83 -30.26 -6.95
N LYS A 272 -35.24 -29.64 -7.99
CA LYS A 272 -35.75 -29.65 -9.36
C LYS A 272 -35.67 -31.01 -10.04
N PHE A 273 -34.57 -31.74 -9.88
CA PHE A 273 -34.32 -32.98 -10.62
C PHE A 273 -34.62 -34.26 -9.82
N LEU A 274 -34.56 -34.21 -8.48
CA LEU A 274 -34.69 -35.36 -7.58
C LEU A 274 -35.96 -35.31 -6.71
N GLY A 275 -36.63 -34.15 -6.60
CA GLY A 275 -37.81 -33.95 -5.76
C GLY A 275 -37.52 -33.86 -4.25
N ALA A 276 -38.57 -33.59 -3.46
CA ALA A 276 -38.50 -33.47 -2.00
C ALA A 276 -38.34 -34.85 -1.34
N GLY A 277 -37.11 -35.38 -1.31
CA GLY A 277 -36.79 -36.67 -0.67
C GLY A 277 -35.61 -37.43 -1.26
N GLY A 278 -34.77 -36.78 -2.08
CA GLY A 278 -33.69 -37.36 -2.89
C GLY A 278 -32.91 -38.49 -2.22
N LYS A 279 -33.32 -39.73 -2.48
CA LYS A 279 -32.50 -40.93 -2.27
C LYS A 279 -32.10 -41.49 -3.62
N SER A 280 -30.93 -41.06 -4.07
CA SER A 280 -29.87 -41.80 -4.77
C SER A 280 -30.20 -42.89 -5.83
N SER A 281 -31.08 -43.86 -5.58
CA SER A 281 -30.80 -45.20 -6.11
C SER A 281 -31.47 -45.61 -7.43
N LEU A 282 -32.32 -44.81 -8.09
CA LEU A 282 -33.13 -45.33 -9.22
C LEU A 282 -33.46 -44.35 -10.37
N ILE A 283 -32.58 -43.40 -10.72
CA ILE A 283 -32.85 -42.56 -11.91
C ILE A 283 -32.44 -43.33 -13.18
N SER A 284 -33.41 -43.98 -13.81
CA SER A 284 -33.25 -44.62 -15.13
C SER A 284 -33.60 -43.68 -16.29
N ASP A 285 -34.19 -42.51 -16.01
CA ASP A 285 -34.62 -41.55 -17.02
C ASP A 285 -33.42 -40.83 -17.66
N LYS A 286 -33.21 -41.11 -18.95
CA LYS A 286 -32.13 -40.52 -19.75
C LYS A 286 -32.24 -39.01 -19.89
N SER A 287 -33.44 -38.43 -19.86
CA SER A 287 -33.64 -36.99 -19.94
C SER A 287 -33.21 -36.28 -18.64
N ILE A 288 -33.54 -36.86 -17.49
CA ILE A 288 -33.16 -36.32 -16.17
C ILE A 288 -31.65 -36.46 -15.96
N MET A 289 -31.06 -37.63 -16.27
CA MET A 289 -29.61 -37.85 -16.21
C MET A 289 -28.84 -36.82 -17.05
N ARG A 290 -29.33 -36.54 -18.26
CA ARG A 290 -28.73 -35.52 -19.14
C ARG A 290 -28.84 -34.12 -18.53
N ALA A 291 -30.03 -33.72 -18.09
CA ALA A 291 -30.27 -32.39 -17.55
C ALA A 291 -29.42 -32.10 -16.30
N MET A 292 -29.24 -33.10 -15.42
CA MET A 292 -28.36 -32.97 -14.25
C MET A 292 -26.91 -32.72 -14.65
N ALA A 293 -26.36 -33.57 -15.53
CA ALA A 293 -24.98 -33.45 -15.96
C ALA A 293 -24.72 -32.14 -16.73
N GLU A 294 -25.66 -31.71 -17.58
CA GLU A 294 -25.56 -30.44 -18.31
C GLU A 294 -25.67 -29.21 -17.40
N SER A 295 -26.44 -29.28 -16.31
CA SER A 295 -26.56 -28.18 -15.33
C SER A 295 -25.24 -27.92 -14.59
N ILE A 296 -24.55 -28.99 -14.17
CA ILE A 296 -23.34 -28.86 -13.33
C ILE A 296 -22.05 -28.67 -14.13
N THR A 297 -21.97 -29.18 -15.36
CA THR A 297 -20.72 -29.17 -16.16
C THR A 297 -20.12 -27.77 -16.32
N PRO A 298 -20.89 -26.72 -16.67
CA PRO A 298 -20.34 -25.36 -16.79
C PRO A 298 -19.76 -24.80 -15.49
N ARG A 299 -20.37 -25.13 -14.33
CA ARG A 299 -19.89 -24.72 -13.00
C ARG A 299 -18.57 -25.41 -12.67
N ILE A 300 -18.50 -26.72 -12.90
CA ILE A 300 -17.27 -27.52 -12.66
C ILE A 300 -16.14 -27.04 -13.57
N ASP A 301 -16.41 -26.75 -14.84
CA ASP A 301 -15.40 -26.23 -15.78
C ASP A 301 -14.87 -24.86 -15.37
N SER A 302 -15.75 -23.96 -14.94
CA SER A 302 -15.37 -22.62 -14.46
C SER A 302 -14.48 -22.69 -13.21
N GLU A 303 -14.85 -23.55 -12.25
CA GLU A 303 -14.06 -23.76 -11.03
C GLU A 303 -12.72 -24.44 -11.29
N LEU A 304 -12.67 -25.40 -12.23
CA LEU A 304 -11.41 -26.01 -12.66
C LEU A 304 -10.45 -25.00 -13.28
N ILE A 305 -10.95 -24.09 -14.11
CA ILE A 305 -10.14 -23.00 -14.69
C ILE A 305 -9.61 -22.10 -13.56
N ARG A 306 -10.47 -21.71 -12.63
CA ARG A 306 -10.12 -20.86 -11.48
C ARG A 306 -9.03 -21.50 -10.61
N ILE A 307 -9.22 -22.75 -10.19
CA ILE A 307 -8.26 -23.48 -9.35
C ILE A 307 -6.96 -23.77 -10.09
N SER A 308 -7.02 -24.11 -11.38
CA SER A 308 -5.81 -24.35 -12.19
C SER A 308 -4.95 -23.09 -12.27
N LYS A 309 -5.56 -21.91 -12.43
CA LYS A 309 -4.84 -20.63 -12.38
C LYS A 309 -4.20 -20.40 -11.01
N GLN A 310 -4.97 -20.56 -9.93
CA GLN A 310 -4.45 -20.43 -8.56
C GLN A 310 -3.29 -21.39 -8.27
N LEU A 311 -3.32 -22.61 -8.80
CA LEU A 311 -2.29 -23.62 -8.61
C LEU A 311 -1.01 -23.30 -9.41
N VAL A 312 -1.14 -22.70 -10.61
CA VAL A 312 0.00 -22.15 -11.37
C VAL A 312 0.67 -21.02 -10.60
N ASP A 313 -0.12 -20.09 -10.06
CA ASP A 313 0.39 -18.95 -9.29
C ASP A 313 1.09 -19.42 -8.00
N ALA A 314 0.49 -20.37 -7.27
CA ALA A 314 1.10 -20.97 -6.08
C ALA A 314 2.38 -21.78 -6.39
N ASN A 315 2.43 -22.46 -7.54
CA ASN A 315 3.63 -23.17 -8.00
C ASN A 315 4.75 -22.20 -8.38
N ALA A 316 4.42 -21.08 -9.05
CA ALA A 316 5.39 -20.02 -9.38
C ALA A 316 5.98 -19.41 -8.11
N ALA A 317 5.14 -19.12 -7.10
CA ALA A 317 5.58 -18.64 -5.79
C ALA A 317 6.52 -19.64 -5.07
N SER A 318 6.35 -20.95 -5.28
CA SER A 318 7.17 -21.99 -4.63
C SER A 318 8.57 -22.20 -5.24
N LYS A 319 8.81 -21.77 -6.49
CA LYS A 319 10.03 -22.09 -7.27
C LYS A 319 11.15 -21.05 -7.18
N GLY A 320 11.09 -20.10 -6.24
CA GLY A 320 11.99 -18.95 -6.10
C GLY A 320 13.46 -19.13 -6.54
N LYS A 321 13.72 -18.96 -7.83
CA LYS A 321 14.98 -18.49 -8.42
C LYS A 321 14.61 -17.47 -9.50
N GLY A 322 14.71 -16.20 -9.15
CA GLY A 322 15.01 -15.12 -10.10
C GLY A 322 13.95 -14.80 -11.15
N SER A 323 12.84 -14.20 -10.73
CA SER A 323 12.67 -12.78 -11.03
C SER A 323 11.85 -12.22 -9.88
N ALA A 324 12.50 -11.58 -8.92
CA ALA A 324 11.77 -10.67 -8.06
C ALA A 324 11.20 -9.62 -9.02
N THR A 325 9.92 -9.76 -9.37
CA THR A 325 9.04 -8.63 -9.58
C THR A 325 9.42 -7.63 -8.52
N GLN A 326 10.17 -6.60 -8.90
CA GLN A 326 10.70 -5.66 -7.93
C GLN A 326 9.51 -4.83 -7.47
N TRP A 327 8.83 -5.33 -6.44
CA TRP A 327 7.73 -4.62 -5.80
C TRP A 327 8.26 -3.25 -5.39
N ARG A 328 7.51 -2.22 -5.75
CA ARG A 328 7.84 -0.85 -5.38
C ARG A 328 6.81 -0.38 -4.39
N ILE A 329 7.30 0.22 -3.32
CA ILE A 329 6.47 0.90 -2.36
C ILE A 329 6.63 2.40 -2.50
N ARG A 330 5.50 3.09 -2.42
CA ARG A 330 5.42 4.53 -2.33
C ARG A 330 4.61 4.89 -1.09
N VAL A 331 5.18 5.72 -0.22
CA VAL A 331 4.49 6.28 0.94
C VAL A 331 4.39 7.77 0.71
N SER A 332 3.17 8.30 0.79
CA SER A 332 2.89 9.72 0.79
C SER A 332 2.15 10.15 2.05
N ASN A 333 2.25 11.41 2.42
CA ASN A 333 1.38 11.98 3.45
C ASN A 333 0.01 12.37 2.86
N GLU A 334 -0.88 12.89 3.69
CA GLU A 334 -2.22 13.40 3.32
C GLU A 334 -2.24 14.56 2.29
N ASP A 335 -1.07 15.13 1.98
CA ASP A 335 -0.88 16.18 0.97
C ASP A 335 -0.34 15.62 -0.36
N GLY A 336 -0.17 14.30 -0.46
CA GLY A 336 0.40 13.65 -1.64
C GLY A 336 1.92 13.79 -1.76
N ILE A 337 2.59 14.32 -0.73
CA ILE A 337 4.05 14.46 -0.69
C ILE A 337 4.64 13.06 -0.49
N VAL A 338 5.47 12.64 -1.44
CA VAL A 338 6.15 11.34 -1.40
C VAL A 338 7.29 11.36 -0.39
N LEU A 339 7.15 10.58 0.68
CA LEU A 339 8.12 10.45 1.76
C LEU A 339 9.08 9.26 1.54
N LEU A 340 8.58 8.20 0.91
CA LEU A 340 9.37 7.03 0.49
C LEU A 340 8.94 6.61 -0.90
N GLU A 341 9.91 6.32 -1.76
CA GLU A 341 9.66 5.53 -2.96
C GLU A 341 10.84 4.61 -3.17
N SER A 342 10.63 3.32 -3.00
CA SER A 342 11.72 2.37 -2.93
C SER A 342 11.31 1.00 -3.39
N ALA A 343 12.30 0.18 -3.72
CA ALA A 343 12.11 -1.23 -3.95
C ALA A 343 11.95 -1.98 -2.62
N ILE A 344 11.10 -3.00 -2.62
CA ILE A 344 11.03 -4.00 -1.57
C ILE A 344 12.03 -5.09 -1.95
N THR A 345 13.09 -5.25 -1.15
CA THR A 345 14.14 -6.23 -1.41
C THR A 345 13.85 -7.52 -0.64
N PRO A 346 13.73 -8.68 -1.32
CA PRO A 346 13.58 -9.96 -0.64
C PRO A 346 14.80 -10.26 0.22
N ARG A 347 14.58 -10.94 1.35
CA ARG A 347 15.67 -11.42 2.20
C ARG A 347 16.48 -12.43 1.38
N VAL A 348 17.69 -12.05 0.98
CA VAL A 348 18.65 -13.03 0.45
C VAL A 348 19.15 -13.78 1.68
N SER A 349 18.64 -14.99 1.91
CA SER A 349 19.29 -15.89 2.86
C SER A 349 20.70 -16.14 2.34
N LYS A 350 21.72 -15.75 3.11
CA LYS A 350 23.03 -16.39 2.99
C LYS A 350 22.96 -17.78 3.61
#